data_AF-A0A6L7A826-F1
#
_entry.id   AF-A0A6L7A826-F1
#
_cell.length_a   1.000
_cell.length_b   1.000
_cell.length_c   1.000
_cell.angle_alpha   90.00
_cell.angle_beta   90.00
_cell.angle_gamma   90.00
#
_symmetry.space_group_name_H-M   'P 1'
#
loop_
_entity.id
_entity.type
_entity.pdbx_description
1 polymer ?
#
loop_
_entity_poly.entity_id
_entity_poly.type
_entity_poly.pdbx_seq_one_letter_code
_entity_poly.pdbx_strand_id
1 'polypeptide(L)'
;VFFAVAREGLESVFFLLAAFQQDVGIWPPLGAMLGLATAVVLGFLLYWGGIRLNLGAFFKWTSLFILFVAAGLAAGAIRAFHEAGLWNHFQEIAFDMSAVLSTHSLFGTLMEGIFGYQEAPSVSEVAVWFIYLIPALVAFALPPRAGATASRSA
;
A
#
# COMPACT_ATOMS: atom_id res chain seq x y z
N VAL A 1 11.58 13.18 7.45
CA VAL A 1 10.79 12.17 8.19
C VAL A 1 10.59 12.56 9.65
N PHE A 2 11.64 12.78 10.45
CA PHE A 2 11.49 13.12 11.88
C PHE A 2 10.63 14.38 12.14
N PHE A 3 10.84 15.46 11.36
CA PHE A 3 10.00 16.66 11.43
C PHE A 3 8.54 16.43 10.99
N ALA A 4 8.33 15.50 10.05
CA ALA A 4 6.97 15.14 9.64
C ALA A 4 6.24 14.42 10.78
N VAL A 5 6.91 13.47 11.44
CA VAL A 5 6.37 12.79 12.63
C VAL A 5 6.06 13.77 13.75
N ALA A 6 6.96 14.73 14.01
CA ALA A 6 6.73 15.78 15.00
C ALA A 6 5.49 16.64 14.65
N ARG A 7 5.30 16.98 13.37
CA ARG A 7 4.13 17.73 12.89
C ARG A 7 2.83 16.95 13.08
N GLU A 8 2.75 15.71 12.61
CA GLU A 8 1.56 14.86 12.79
C GLU A 8 1.23 14.64 14.28
N GLY A 9 2.27 14.49 15.11
CA GLY A 9 2.13 14.37 16.57
C GLY A 9 1.56 15.64 17.21
N LEU A 10 2.06 16.82 16.82
CA LEU A 10 1.53 18.10 17.29
C LEU A 10 0.08 18.30 16.84
N GLU A 11 -0.24 18.05 15.57
CA GLU A 11 -1.61 18.10 15.05
C GLU A 11 -2.54 17.19 15.86
N SER A 12 -2.13 15.96 16.14
CA SER A 12 -2.88 15.02 16.99
C SER A 12 -3.13 15.55 18.40
N VAL A 13 -2.13 16.19 19.02
CA VAL A 13 -2.27 16.82 20.35
C VAL A 13 -3.27 17.98 20.30
N PHE A 14 -3.22 18.81 19.26
CA PHE A 14 -4.18 19.90 19.08
C PHE A 14 -5.61 19.39 18.85
N PHE A 15 -5.79 18.33 18.06
CA PHE A 15 -7.09 17.70 17.87
C PHE A 15 -7.63 17.08 19.16
N LEU A 16 -6.76 16.45 19.97
CA LEU A 16 -7.13 15.90 21.26
C LEU A 16 -7.58 17.03 22.21
N LEU A 17 -6.79 18.11 22.31
CA LEU A 17 -7.11 19.27 23.12
C LEU A 17 -8.45 19.89 22.72
N ALA A 18 -8.69 20.05 21.41
CA ALA A 18 -9.94 20.54 20.88
C ALA A 18 -11.11 19.63 21.30
N ALA A 19 -10.97 18.31 21.19
CA ALA A 19 -12.00 17.35 21.60
C ALA A 19 -12.39 17.46 23.09
N PHE A 20 -11.48 17.88 23.96
CA PHE A 20 -11.75 18.14 25.39
C PHE A 20 -12.30 19.54 25.67
N GLN A 21 -12.08 20.51 24.78
CA GLN A 21 -12.53 21.89 24.94
C GLN A 21 -13.88 22.19 24.28
N GLN A 22 -14.39 21.30 23.42
CA GLN A 22 -15.70 21.49 22.81
C GLN A 22 -16.83 21.19 23.80
N ASP A 23 -17.74 22.16 24.01
CA ASP A 23 -18.97 22.01 24.81
C ASP A 23 -20.07 21.22 24.06
N VAL A 24 -19.69 20.13 23.39
CA VAL A 24 -20.62 19.26 22.62
C VAL A 24 -20.94 17.95 23.35
N GLY A 25 -20.60 17.85 24.64
CA GLY A 25 -20.88 16.71 25.52
C GLY A 25 -19.70 15.76 25.74
N ILE A 26 -19.95 14.59 26.36
CA ILE A 26 -18.90 13.65 26.80
C ILE A 26 -18.38 12.71 25.69
N TRP A 27 -19.08 12.63 24.56
CA TRP A 27 -18.78 11.70 23.47
C TRP A 27 -17.41 11.95 22.78
N PRO A 28 -17.04 13.20 22.42
CA PRO A 28 -15.73 13.45 21.79
C PRO A 28 -14.53 13.14 22.70
N PRO A 29 -14.50 13.57 23.99
CA PRO A 29 -13.44 13.19 24.92
C PRO A 29 -13.29 11.66 25.07
N LEU A 30 -14.41 10.94 25.15
CA LEU A 30 -14.41 9.49 25.30
C LEU A 30 -13.85 8.81 24.04
N GLY A 31 -14.27 9.26 22.85
CA GLY A 31 -13.75 8.77 21.57
C GLY A 31 -12.25 9.02 21.41
N ALA A 32 -11.79 10.23 21.77
CA ALA A 32 -10.37 10.58 21.82
C ALA A 32 -9.57 9.65 22.73
N MET A 33 -10.10 9.32 23.91
CA MET A 33 -9.44 8.42 24.86
C MET A 33 -9.39 6.97 24.38
N LEU A 34 -10.47 6.47 23.78
CA LEU A 34 -10.49 5.14 23.16
C LEU A 34 -9.52 5.06 21.98
N GLY A 35 -9.46 6.10 21.15
CA GLY A 35 -8.50 6.21 20.05
C GLY A 35 -7.05 6.17 20.55
N LEU A 36 -6.73 6.95 21.60
CA LEU A 36 -5.41 6.95 22.22
C LEU A 36 -5.06 5.57 22.80
N ALA A 37 -5.98 4.95 23.54
CA ALA A 37 -5.78 3.61 24.11
C ALA A 37 -5.51 2.57 23.00
N THR A 38 -6.29 2.63 21.92
CA THR A 38 -6.10 1.76 20.75
C THR A 38 -4.74 1.99 20.10
N ALA A 39 -4.31 3.25 19.92
CA ALA A 39 -3.01 3.59 19.37
C ALA A 39 -1.85 3.06 20.24
N VAL A 40 -1.96 3.15 21.57
CA VAL A 40 -0.98 2.59 22.51
C VAL A 40 -0.91 1.06 22.39
N VAL A 41 -2.05 0.39 22.37
CA VAL A 41 -2.12 -1.08 22.22
C VAL A 41 -1.50 -1.51 20.89
N LEU A 42 -1.87 -0.87 19.78
CA LEU A 42 -1.29 -1.16 18.47
C LEU A 42 0.21 -0.87 18.43
N GLY A 43 0.67 0.24 18.99
CA GLY A 43 2.08 0.58 19.09
C GLY A 43 2.88 -0.46 19.87
N PHE A 44 2.32 -0.94 20.99
CA PHE A 44 2.93 -2.00 21.78
C PHE A 44 2.97 -3.34 21.01
N LEU A 45 1.88 -3.73 20.36
CA LEU A 45 1.81 -4.93 19.54
C LEU A 45 2.80 -4.89 18.37
N LEU A 46 2.96 -3.73 17.71
CA LEU A 46 3.94 -3.53 16.65
C LEU A 46 5.37 -3.59 17.16
N TYR A 47 5.67 -2.99 18.32
CA TYR A 47 6.99 -3.08 18.95
C TYR A 47 7.33 -4.53 19.31
N TRP A 48 6.42 -5.20 20.00
CA TRP A 48 6.61 -6.58 20.44
C TRP A 48 6.69 -7.56 19.26
N GLY A 49 5.81 -7.39 18.27
CA GLY A 49 5.82 -8.15 17.03
C GLY A 49 7.10 -7.93 16.24
N GLY A 50 7.53 -6.66 16.09
CA GLY A 50 8.72 -6.26 15.36
C GLY A 50 10.01 -6.91 15.86
N ILE A 51 10.15 -7.10 17.18
CA ILE A 51 11.35 -7.72 17.79
C ILE A 51 11.44 -9.22 17.46
N ARG A 52 10.31 -9.90 17.24
CA ARG A 52 10.27 -11.34 16.94
C ARG A 52 10.21 -11.66 15.44
N LEU A 53 10.17 -10.65 14.58
CA LEU A 53 10.09 -10.85 13.13
C LEU A 53 11.44 -11.28 12.57
N ASN A 54 11.41 -12.36 11.80
CA ASN A 54 12.55 -12.74 10.97
C ASN A 54 12.68 -11.71 9.83
N LEU A 55 13.69 -10.83 9.93
CA LEU A 55 13.92 -9.75 8.96
C LEU A 55 14.05 -10.28 7.53
N GLY A 56 14.70 -11.44 7.32
CA GLY A 56 14.83 -12.04 5.99
C GLY A 56 13.47 -12.44 5.41
N ALA A 57 12.61 -13.06 6.22
CA ALA A 57 11.25 -13.38 5.80
C ALA A 57 10.41 -12.11 5.59
N PHE A 58 10.52 -11.14 6.50
CA PHE A 58 9.79 -9.87 6.42
C PHE A 58 10.10 -9.14 5.11
N PHE A 59 11.37 -8.89 4.79
CA PHE A 59 11.74 -8.23 3.53
C PHE A 59 11.32 -9.05 2.31
N LYS A 60 11.40 -10.37 2.36
CA LYS A 60 10.95 -11.20 1.23
C LYS A 60 9.45 -11.01 0.96
N TRP A 61 8.63 -11.05 2.00
CA TRP A 61 7.17 -10.88 1.87
C TRP A 61 6.77 -9.45 1.53
N THR A 62 7.40 -8.44 2.15
CA THR A 62 7.09 -7.04 1.85
C THR A 62 7.54 -6.63 0.46
N SER A 63 8.72 -7.08 0.00
CA SER A 63 9.15 -6.85 -1.38
C SER A 63 8.21 -7.51 -2.37
N LEU A 64 7.79 -8.76 -2.14
CA LEU A 64 6.81 -9.43 -2.98
C LEU A 64 5.50 -8.62 -3.05
N PHE A 65 4.98 -8.21 -1.89
CA PHE A 65 3.79 -7.36 -1.80
C PHE A 65 3.94 -6.05 -2.59
N ILE A 66 5.06 -5.34 -2.43
CA ILE A 66 5.34 -4.09 -3.14
C ILE A 66 5.36 -4.29 -4.66
N LEU A 67 5.86 -5.42 -5.16
CA LEU A 67 5.84 -5.70 -6.60
C LEU A 67 4.41 -5.80 -7.15
N PHE A 68 3.49 -6.42 -6.41
CA PHE A 68 2.08 -6.46 -6.81
C PHE A 68 1.43 -5.07 -6.79
N VAL A 69 1.68 -4.28 -5.74
CA VAL A 69 1.19 -2.90 -5.64
C VAL A 69 1.72 -2.04 -6.80
N ALA A 70 3.00 -2.16 -7.12
CA ALA A 70 3.62 -1.42 -8.22
C ALA A 70 3.07 -1.84 -9.59
N ALA A 71 2.77 -3.13 -9.78
CA ALA A 71 2.08 -3.61 -10.98
C ALA A 71 0.69 -2.97 -11.13
N GLY A 72 -0.06 -2.90 -10.03
CA GLY A 72 -1.35 -2.22 -9.95
C GLY A 72 -1.28 -0.74 -10.31
N LEU A 73 -0.28 -0.04 -9.76
CA LEU A 73 -0.05 1.38 -10.06
C LEU A 73 0.34 1.59 -11.54
N ALA A 74 1.13 0.68 -12.12
CA ALA A 74 1.48 0.72 -13.54
C ALA A 74 0.25 0.56 -14.44
N ALA A 75 -0.63 -0.38 -14.12
CA ALA A 75 -1.91 -0.52 -14.82
C ALA A 75 -2.78 0.74 -14.65
N GLY A 76 -2.89 1.30 -13.44
CA GLY A 76 -3.59 2.55 -13.18
C GLY A 76 -3.04 3.75 -13.98
N ALA A 77 -1.72 3.80 -14.23
CA ALA A 77 -1.12 4.82 -15.10
C ALA A 77 -1.55 4.69 -16.57
N ILE A 78 -1.69 3.46 -17.08
CA ILE A 78 -2.22 3.23 -18.44
C ILE A 78 -3.67 3.69 -18.54
N ARG A 79 -4.47 3.40 -17.52
CA ARG A 79 -5.84 3.93 -17.44
C ARG A 79 -5.86 5.46 -17.47
N ALA A 80 -4.99 6.13 -16.71
CA ALA A 80 -4.85 7.58 -16.78
C ALA A 80 -4.42 8.07 -18.18
N PHE A 81 -3.59 7.33 -18.91
CA PHE A 81 -3.25 7.65 -20.30
C PHE A 81 -4.42 7.45 -21.27
N HIS A 82 -5.30 6.47 -21.02
CA HIS A 82 -6.56 6.32 -21.75
C HIS A 82 -7.49 7.51 -21.50
N GLU A 83 -7.69 7.88 -20.24
CA GLU A 83 -8.55 9.00 -19.83
C GLU A 83 -8.04 10.34 -20.38
N ALA A 84 -6.71 10.52 -20.44
CA ALA A 84 -6.07 11.69 -21.04
C ALA A 84 -6.06 11.68 -22.59
N GLY A 85 -6.52 10.59 -23.22
CA GLY A 85 -6.50 10.42 -24.68
C GLY A 85 -5.10 10.25 -25.29
N LEU A 86 -4.06 10.04 -24.47
CA LEU A 86 -2.67 9.86 -24.90
C LEU A 86 -2.39 8.43 -25.39
N TRP A 87 -3.18 7.45 -24.93
CA TRP A 87 -3.09 6.06 -25.37
C TRP A 87 -4.49 5.51 -25.63
N ASN A 88 -4.82 5.20 -26.89
CA ASN A 88 -6.16 4.76 -27.28
C ASN A 88 -6.20 3.35 -27.89
N HIS A 89 -5.19 2.53 -27.60
CA HIS A 89 -5.08 1.17 -28.10
C HIS A 89 -5.45 0.15 -27.03
N PHE A 90 -6.21 -0.89 -27.41
CA PHE A 90 -6.62 -1.99 -26.54
C PHE A 90 -7.44 -1.57 -25.30
N GLN A 91 -8.35 -0.61 -25.48
CA GLN A 91 -9.28 -0.16 -24.44
C GLN A 91 -10.47 -1.10 -24.20
N GLU A 92 -10.56 -2.19 -24.96
CA GLU A 92 -11.59 -3.21 -24.76
C GLU A 92 -11.48 -3.81 -23.35
N ILE A 93 -12.64 -4.09 -22.74
CA ILE A 93 -12.69 -4.70 -21.41
C ILE A 93 -12.14 -6.13 -21.51
N ALA A 94 -11.12 -6.43 -20.72
CA ALA A 94 -10.49 -7.75 -20.71
C ALA A 94 -11.38 -8.79 -20.02
N PHE A 95 -11.94 -8.43 -18.87
CA PHE A 95 -12.90 -9.23 -18.11
C PHE A 95 -13.70 -8.31 -17.17
N ASP A 96 -14.92 -8.71 -16.84
CA ASP A 96 -15.81 -7.97 -15.93
C ASP A 96 -16.05 -8.80 -14.66
N MET A 97 -15.59 -8.28 -13.52
CA MET A 97 -15.73 -8.87 -12.19
C MET A 97 -16.72 -8.10 -11.31
N SER A 98 -17.41 -7.09 -11.83
CA SER A 98 -18.36 -6.24 -11.07
C SER A 98 -19.44 -7.05 -10.35
N ALA A 99 -19.86 -8.19 -10.91
CA ALA A 99 -20.86 -9.08 -10.33
C ALA A 99 -20.38 -9.86 -9.10
N VAL A 100 -19.07 -10.05 -8.93
CA VAL A 100 -18.48 -10.87 -7.84
C VAL A 100 -17.73 -9.99 -6.84
N LEU A 101 -16.99 -9.00 -7.33
CA LEU A 101 -16.15 -8.12 -6.52
C LEU A 101 -16.27 -6.68 -7.00
N SER A 102 -17.35 -6.00 -6.64
CA SER A 102 -17.56 -4.62 -7.03
C SER A 102 -16.66 -3.66 -6.25
N THR A 103 -16.19 -2.62 -6.92
CA THR A 103 -15.38 -1.56 -6.33
C THR A 103 -16.18 -0.69 -5.34
N HIS A 104 -17.51 -0.79 -5.40
CA HIS A 104 -18.45 -0.15 -4.46
C HIS A 104 -18.58 -0.86 -3.11
N SER A 105 -18.07 -2.09 -3.00
CA SER A 105 -17.98 -2.78 -1.71
C SER A 105 -16.76 -2.29 -0.92
N LEU A 106 -16.84 -2.28 0.42
CA LEU A 106 -15.70 -1.90 1.27
C LEU A 106 -14.42 -2.67 0.90
N PHE A 107 -14.56 -3.96 0.62
CA PHE A 107 -13.44 -4.80 0.24
C PHE A 107 -12.89 -4.44 -1.15
N GLY A 108 -13.77 -4.18 -2.13
CA GLY A 108 -13.38 -3.74 -3.47
C GLY A 108 -12.64 -2.40 -3.46
N THR A 109 -13.12 -1.41 -2.70
CA THR A 109 -12.43 -0.11 -2.56
C THR A 109 -11.05 -0.26 -1.91
N LEU A 110 -10.91 -1.16 -0.93
CA LEU A 110 -9.60 -1.45 -0.33
C LEU A 110 -8.65 -2.13 -1.33
N MET A 111 -9.15 -3.05 -2.15
CA MET A 111 -8.36 -3.71 -3.21
C MET A 111 -7.96 -2.71 -4.30
N GLU A 112 -8.86 -1.83 -4.72
CA GLU A 112 -8.55 -0.76 -5.66
C GLU A 112 -7.47 0.16 -5.08
N GLY A 113 -7.63 0.62 -3.84
CA GLY A 113 -6.69 1.54 -3.21
C GLY A 113 -5.30 0.94 -2.95
N ILE A 114 -5.23 -0.34 -2.58
CA ILE A 114 -3.96 -0.99 -2.22
C ILE A 114 -3.27 -1.60 -3.45
N PHE A 115 -4.00 -2.30 -4.30
CA PHE A 115 -3.45 -3.08 -5.41
C PHE A 115 -3.76 -2.52 -6.79
N GLY A 116 -4.43 -1.36 -6.89
CA GLY A 116 -4.86 -0.83 -8.18
C GLY A 116 -5.89 -1.72 -8.88
N TYR A 117 -6.63 -2.54 -8.13
CA TYR A 117 -7.67 -3.41 -8.67
C TYR A 117 -8.76 -2.60 -9.36
N GLN A 118 -9.22 -3.10 -10.50
CA GLN A 118 -10.38 -2.59 -11.21
C GLN A 118 -11.36 -3.73 -11.51
N GLU A 119 -12.64 -3.43 -11.42
CA GLU A 119 -13.71 -4.40 -11.68
C GLU A 119 -13.86 -4.72 -13.17
N ALA A 120 -13.51 -3.78 -14.06
CA ALA A 120 -13.51 -3.95 -15.51
C ALA A 120 -12.22 -3.37 -16.14
N PRO A 121 -11.05 -4.02 -15.96
CA PRO A 121 -9.79 -3.53 -16.50
C PRO A 121 -9.74 -3.71 -18.03
N SER A 122 -9.07 -2.79 -18.71
CA SER A 122 -8.83 -2.91 -20.15
C SER A 122 -7.71 -3.92 -20.47
N VAL A 123 -7.67 -4.40 -21.71
CA VAL A 123 -6.65 -5.37 -22.18
C VAL A 123 -5.23 -4.80 -22.02
N SER A 124 -5.01 -3.51 -22.30
CA SER A 124 -3.69 -2.88 -22.11
C SER A 124 -3.29 -2.76 -20.64
N GLU A 125 -4.23 -2.50 -19.73
CA GLU A 125 -3.98 -2.48 -18.27
C GLU A 125 -3.50 -3.85 -17.79
N VAL A 126 -4.21 -4.92 -18.17
CA VAL A 126 -3.83 -6.30 -17.83
C VAL A 126 -2.48 -6.66 -18.43
N ALA A 127 -2.25 -6.29 -19.69
CA ALA A 127 -0.97 -6.56 -20.35
C ALA A 127 0.20 -5.87 -19.63
N VAL A 128 0.07 -4.59 -19.28
CA VAL A 128 1.12 -3.84 -18.58
C VAL A 128 1.35 -4.39 -17.18
N TRP A 129 0.28 -4.80 -16.49
CA TRP A 129 0.39 -5.47 -15.20
C TRP A 129 1.28 -6.72 -15.28
N PHE A 130 1.05 -7.60 -16.25
CA PHE A 130 1.87 -8.80 -16.45
C PHE A 130 3.29 -8.49 -16.95
N ILE A 131 3.43 -7.54 -17.89
CA ILE A 131 4.73 -7.11 -18.43
C ILE A 131 5.62 -6.54 -17.32
N TYR A 132 5.05 -5.88 -16.32
CA TYR A 132 5.79 -5.43 -15.15
C TYR A 132 6.04 -6.56 -14.15
N LEU A 133 4.98 -7.28 -13.76
CA LEU A 133 5.04 -8.21 -12.64
C LEU A 133 5.88 -9.44 -12.95
N ILE A 134 5.75 -10.05 -14.13
CA ILE A 134 6.45 -11.30 -14.46
C ILE A 134 7.98 -11.10 -14.42
N PRO A 135 8.56 -10.11 -15.13
CA PRO A 135 10.00 -9.87 -15.05
C PRO A 135 10.45 -9.47 -13.65
N ALA A 136 9.65 -8.70 -12.91
CA ALA A 136 9.99 -8.30 -11.54
C ALA A 136 10.04 -9.50 -10.59
N LEU A 137 9.08 -10.43 -10.69
CA LEU A 137 9.07 -11.67 -9.91
C LEU A 137 10.23 -12.58 -10.29
N VAL A 138 10.55 -12.69 -11.58
CA VAL A 138 11.72 -13.46 -12.06
C VAL A 138 13.00 -12.86 -11.49
N ALA A 139 13.19 -11.53 -11.61
CA ALA A 139 14.35 -10.82 -11.07
C ALA A 139 14.46 -10.98 -9.54
N PHE A 140 13.33 -10.97 -8.83
CA PHE A 140 13.27 -11.16 -7.39
C PHE A 140 13.59 -12.60 -6.96
N ALA A 141 13.23 -13.60 -7.76
CA ALA A 141 13.51 -15.01 -7.48
C ALA A 141 14.92 -15.46 -7.87
N LEU A 142 15.60 -14.73 -8.77
CA LEU A 142 16.97 -15.03 -9.17
C LEU A 142 17.92 -14.87 -7.97
N PRO A 143 18.82 -15.84 -7.73
CA PRO A 143 19.78 -15.74 -6.64
C PRO A 143 20.67 -14.50 -6.83
N PRO A 144 21.08 -13.81 -5.74
CA PRO A 144 22.03 -12.72 -5.82
C PRO A 144 23.25 -13.19 -6.61
N ARG A 145 23.54 -12.52 -7.73
CA ARG A 145 24.80 -12.75 -8.45
C ARG A 145 25.90 -12.53 -7.42
N ALA A 146 26.65 -13.58 -7.08
CA ALA A 146 27.80 -13.49 -6.21
C ALA A 146 28.75 -12.47 -6.81
N GLY A 147 28.68 -11.24 -6.32
CA GLY A 147 29.54 -10.15 -6.73
C GLY A 147 30.95 -10.52 -6.31
N ALA A 148 31.77 -10.80 -7.31
CA ALA A 148 33.22 -10.93 -7.31
C ALA A 148 33.86 -10.90 -5.92
N THR A 149 34.37 -12.07 -5.49
CA THR A 149 35.41 -12.20 -4.48
C THR A 149 36.29 -10.96 -4.51
N ALA A 150 36.16 -10.09 -3.51
CA ALA A 150 37.08 -8.98 -3.33
C ALA A 150 38.46 -9.63 -3.24
N SER A 151 39.23 -9.48 -4.32
CA SER A 151 40.62 -9.86 -4.40
C SER A 151 41.30 -9.27 -3.17
N ARG A 152 41.65 -10.12 -2.22
CA ARG A 152 42.61 -9.77 -1.17
C ARG A 152 43.88 -9.31 -1.88
N SER A 153 44.15 -8.02 -1.87
CA SER A 153 45.51 -7.52 -2.04
C SER A 153 46.15 -7.40 -0.67
N ALA A 154 47.35 -7.99 -0.58
CA ALA A 154 48.20 -8.17 0.59
C ALA A 154 48.61 -6.87 1.29
#